data_AF-A0A4S8NLC7-F1
#
_entry.id   AF-A0A4S8NLC7-F1
#
_cell.length_a   1.000
_cell.length_b   1.000
_cell.length_c   1.000
_cell.angle_alpha   90.00
_cell.angle_beta   90.00
_cell.angle_gamma   90.00
#
_symmetry.space_group_name_H-M   'P 1'
#
loop_
_entity.id
_entity.type
_entity.pdbx_description
1 polymer ?
#
loop_
_entity_poly.entity_id
_entity_poly.type
_entity_poly.pdbx_seq_one_letter_code
_entity_poly.pdbx_strand_id
1 'polypeptide(L)'
;MNRKLSKAILFGLPALVFLACTGEDGEESTGKKDAGESAAGEVGNWDIVTDPVFKKDSLGTFATTKIKVKNVSDDNDTPWFEIRLTDKAGDLVATYDCIGDEVEPGQQAQIECISTDEFAQFKDYEIKNAF
;
A
#
# COMPACT_ATOMS: atom_id res chain seq x y z
N MET A 1 13.46 49.90 40.40
CA MET A 1 14.10 49.51 39.12
C MET A 1 13.01 49.33 38.07
N ASN A 2 12.78 50.35 37.25
CA ASN A 2 11.73 50.37 36.23
C ASN A 2 12.31 49.85 34.91
N ARG A 3 11.78 48.73 34.40
CA ARG A 3 12.06 48.25 33.05
C ARG A 3 10.92 48.67 32.11
N LYS A 4 11.28 49.50 31.13
CA LYS A 4 10.55 49.70 29.88
C LYS A 4 10.57 48.39 29.08
N LEU A 5 9.47 48.06 28.41
CA LEU A 5 9.50 47.24 27.19
C LEU A 5 8.37 47.69 26.26
N SER A 6 8.73 47.81 25.00
CA SER A 6 8.07 48.53 23.93
C SER A 6 7.16 47.63 23.09
N LYS A 7 6.12 48.27 22.51
CA LYS A 7 5.48 48.03 21.20
C LYS A 7 5.78 46.72 20.44
N ALA A 8 4.71 46.02 20.04
CA ALA A 8 4.55 45.35 18.73
C ALA A 8 3.03 45.16 18.48
N ILE A 9 2.38 46.03 17.72
CA ILE A 9 2.03 45.91 16.28
C ILE A 9 1.04 44.77 16.01
N LEU A 10 -0.22 45.18 15.80
CA LEU A 10 -1.28 44.47 15.09
C LEU A 10 -0.81 44.06 13.70
N PHE A 11 -0.98 42.78 13.35
CA PHE A 11 -1.25 42.38 11.98
C PHE A 11 -2.44 41.43 11.99
N GLY A 12 -3.58 41.96 11.56
CA GLY A 12 -4.77 41.16 11.26
C GLY A 12 -4.50 40.30 10.03
N LEU A 13 -4.69 39.00 10.17
CA LEU A 13 -4.74 38.07 9.06
C LEU A 13 -6.13 38.15 8.41
N PRO A 14 -6.25 38.33 7.08
CA PRO A 14 -7.53 38.24 6.40
C PRO A 14 -7.97 36.77 6.31
N ALA A 15 -9.21 36.52 6.73
CA ALA A 15 -9.92 35.28 6.50
C ALA A 15 -10.18 35.11 4.99
N LEU A 16 -9.53 34.12 4.38
CA LEU A 16 -9.87 33.63 3.05
C LEU A 16 -11.08 32.70 3.19
N VAL A 17 -12.25 33.26 2.91
CA VAL A 17 -13.50 32.52 2.70
C VAL A 17 -13.49 32.01 1.26
N PHE A 18 -13.30 30.71 1.07
CA PHE A 18 -13.63 30.06 -0.20
C PHE A 18 -15.06 29.52 -0.10
N LEU A 19 -15.92 30.08 -0.93
CA LEU A 19 -17.32 29.69 -1.11
C LEU A 19 -17.42 28.87 -2.41
N ALA A 20 -18.04 27.69 -2.28
CA ALA A 20 -18.78 26.89 -3.26
C ALA A 20 -18.07 26.27 -4.48
N CYS A 21 -18.16 24.94 -4.58
CA CYS A 21 -18.81 24.28 -5.72
C CYS A 21 -19.34 22.90 -5.28
N THR A 22 -20.63 22.69 -5.52
CA THR A 22 -21.38 21.44 -5.43
C THR A 22 -21.18 20.62 -6.72
N GLY A 23 -21.04 19.30 -6.59
CA GLY A 23 -21.05 18.31 -7.67
C GLY A 23 -20.38 17.03 -7.16
N GLU A 24 -21.16 16.02 -6.79
CA GLU A 24 -21.55 14.86 -7.62
C GLU A 24 -20.47 13.78 -7.68
N ASP A 25 -20.88 12.61 -7.20
CA ASP A 25 -20.38 11.25 -7.35
C ASP A 25 -18.89 10.96 -7.16
N GLY A 26 -18.65 10.11 -6.16
CA GLY A 26 -17.36 9.50 -5.88
C GLY A 26 -16.91 8.64 -7.05
N GLU A 27 -15.82 9.04 -7.67
CA GLU A 27 -15.03 8.20 -8.54
C GLU A 27 -13.55 8.42 -8.20
N GLU A 28 -12.91 7.29 -7.95
CA GLU A 28 -11.47 7.06 -8.13
C GLU A 28 -10.49 7.89 -7.28
N SER A 29 -10.15 7.36 -6.09
CA SER A 29 -8.83 7.61 -5.51
C SER A 29 -7.83 6.61 -6.08
N THR A 30 -7.55 6.68 -7.38
CA THR A 30 -6.33 6.10 -7.96
C THR A 30 -5.16 6.99 -7.54
N GLY A 31 -4.71 6.77 -6.31
CA GLY A 31 -3.46 7.31 -5.81
C GLY A 31 -2.32 6.73 -6.63
N LYS A 32 -1.81 7.52 -7.60
CA LYS A 32 -0.57 7.23 -8.29
C LYS A 32 0.58 7.40 -7.29
N LYS A 33 1.08 6.29 -6.74
CA LYS A 33 2.21 6.26 -5.81
C LYS A 33 3.50 5.99 -6.59
N ASP A 34 4.50 6.85 -6.42
CA ASP A 34 5.84 6.69 -6.98
C ASP A 34 6.71 5.78 -6.08
N ALA A 35 7.63 5.07 -6.73
CA ALA A 35 8.46 4.00 -6.19
C ALA A 35 9.20 4.36 -4.88
N GLY A 36 8.96 3.55 -3.84
CA GLY A 36 9.64 3.62 -2.54
C GLY A 36 8.71 3.65 -1.33
N GLU A 37 7.40 3.73 -1.55
CA GLU A 37 6.40 3.66 -0.49
C GLU A 37 6.01 2.20 -0.26
N SER A 38 6.18 1.71 0.97
CA SER A 38 5.79 0.36 1.41
C SER A 38 4.40 -0.04 0.87
N ALA A 39 4.24 -1.30 0.45
CA ALA A 39 2.93 -1.88 0.20
C ALA A 39 2.13 -2.09 1.50
N ALA A 40 2.71 -1.74 2.65
CA ALA A 40 1.97 -1.51 3.88
C ALA A 40 0.79 -0.54 3.63
N GLY A 41 -0.41 -1.08 3.63
CA GLY A 41 -1.62 -0.36 3.28
C GLY A 41 -2.78 -1.31 3.00
N GLU A 42 -3.97 -0.73 2.85
CA GLU A 42 -5.20 -1.48 2.65
C GLU A 42 -5.37 -1.89 1.17
N VAL A 43 -5.68 -3.17 0.95
CA VAL A 43 -6.04 -3.77 -0.33
C VAL A 43 -7.37 -4.50 -0.14
N GLY A 44 -8.48 -3.87 -0.55
CA GLY A 44 -9.81 -4.39 -0.26
C GLY A 44 -10.08 -4.49 1.24
N ASN A 45 -10.47 -5.67 1.72
CA ASN A 45 -10.74 -5.97 3.13
C ASN A 45 -9.49 -6.29 3.97
N TRP A 46 -8.30 -6.03 3.43
CA TRP A 46 -7.05 -6.49 4.02
C TRP A 46 -6.06 -5.37 4.21
N ASP A 47 -5.52 -5.26 5.42
CA ASP A 47 -4.37 -4.40 5.70
C ASP A 47 -3.08 -5.23 5.57
N ILE A 48 -2.19 -4.82 4.67
CA ILE A 48 -0.88 -5.45 4.49
C ILE A 48 0.05 -4.98 5.61
N VAL A 49 0.33 -5.85 6.56
CA VAL A 49 1.09 -5.54 7.78
C VAL A 49 2.60 -5.63 7.55
N THR A 50 3.04 -6.43 6.58
CA THR A 50 4.46 -6.62 6.29
C THR A 50 4.68 -6.75 4.79
N ASP A 51 5.60 -5.91 4.28
CA ASP A 51 6.00 -5.93 2.88
C ASP A 51 6.63 -7.27 2.48
N PRO A 52 6.40 -7.72 1.23
CA PRO A 52 7.05 -8.90 0.67
C PRO A 52 8.57 -8.70 0.50
N VAL A 53 9.31 -9.79 0.65
CA VAL A 53 10.75 -9.84 0.35
C VAL A 53 11.00 -10.77 -0.83
N PHE A 54 11.52 -10.23 -1.92
CA PHE A 54 11.80 -10.99 -3.14
C PHE A 54 13.27 -11.40 -3.21
N LYS A 55 13.52 -12.67 -3.54
CA LYS A 55 14.86 -13.22 -3.67
C LYS A 55 14.89 -14.28 -4.76
N LYS A 56 16.06 -14.50 -5.33
CA LYS A 56 16.32 -15.60 -6.27
C LYS A 56 16.52 -16.89 -5.49
N ASP A 57 15.94 -18.00 -5.97
CA ASP A 57 16.20 -19.33 -5.42
C ASP A 57 17.41 -20.02 -6.09
N SER A 58 17.71 -21.26 -5.72
CA SER A 58 18.84 -22.02 -6.28
C SER A 58 18.62 -22.47 -7.74
N LEU A 59 17.38 -22.50 -8.22
CA LEU A 59 17.02 -22.85 -9.60
C LEU A 59 17.01 -21.63 -10.52
N GLY A 60 17.07 -20.45 -9.91
CA GLY A 60 17.11 -19.17 -10.58
C GLY A 60 15.74 -18.58 -10.91
N THR A 61 14.71 -19.04 -10.21
CA THR A 61 13.38 -18.45 -10.22
C THR A 61 13.21 -17.48 -9.06
N PHE A 62 12.08 -16.77 -9.08
CA PHE A 62 11.60 -16.05 -7.93
C PHE A 62 11.28 -17.02 -6.79
N ALA A 63 12.00 -16.90 -5.67
CA ALA A 63 11.71 -17.67 -4.48
C ALA A 63 10.38 -17.22 -3.89
N THR A 64 9.70 -18.15 -3.22
CA THR A 64 8.53 -17.86 -2.40
C THR A 64 8.77 -16.69 -1.45
N THR A 65 7.80 -15.79 -1.38
CA THR A 65 7.75 -14.71 -0.40
C THR A 65 6.60 -14.91 0.58
N LYS A 66 6.66 -14.25 1.74
CA LYS A 66 5.60 -14.29 2.74
C LYS A 66 5.20 -12.87 3.09
N ILE A 67 3.90 -12.62 3.13
CA ILE A 67 3.35 -11.36 3.63
C ILE A 67 2.50 -11.63 4.86
N LYS A 68 2.38 -10.62 5.72
CA LYS A 68 1.45 -10.65 6.84
C LYS A 68 0.30 -9.72 6.52
N VAL A 69 -0.92 -10.21 6.68
CA VAL A 69 -2.14 -9.46 6.40
C VAL A 69 -3.05 -9.46 7.62
N LYS A 70 -3.90 -8.44 7.73
CA LYS A 70 -4.95 -8.35 8.75
C LYS A 70 -6.30 -8.22 8.06
N ASN A 71 -7.28 -9.03 8.47
CA ASN A 71 -8.66 -8.83 8.03
C ASN A 71 -9.21 -7.58 8.73
N VAL A 72 -9.57 -6.55 7.95
CA VAL A 72 -10.17 -5.31 8.45
C VAL A 72 -11.69 -5.22 8.23
N SER A 73 -12.28 -6.25 7.64
CA SER A 73 -13.74 -6.38 7.54
C SER A 73 -14.38 -6.85 8.85
N ASP A 74 -15.70 -6.85 8.88
CA ASP A 74 -16.56 -7.33 9.97
C ASP A 74 -16.97 -8.80 9.83
N ASP A 75 -16.61 -9.46 8.72
CA ASP A 75 -16.89 -10.87 8.43
C ASP A 75 -15.60 -11.71 8.30
N ASN A 76 -15.73 -13.03 8.38
CA ASN A 76 -14.65 -13.94 8.04
C ASN A 76 -14.35 -13.86 6.53
N ASP A 77 -13.08 -13.78 6.16
CA ASP A 77 -12.67 -13.67 4.76
C ASP A 77 -11.38 -14.49 4.49
N THR A 78 -11.14 -14.85 3.23
CA THR A 78 -9.95 -15.59 2.80
C THR A 78 -9.06 -14.69 1.94
N PRO A 79 -7.79 -14.45 2.33
CA PRO A 79 -6.93 -13.55 1.59
C PRO A 79 -6.50 -14.19 0.27
N TRP A 80 -6.73 -13.47 -0.83
CA TRP A 80 -6.26 -13.84 -2.15
C TRP A 80 -5.70 -12.62 -2.88
N PHE A 81 -4.38 -12.60 -3.04
CA PHE A 81 -3.68 -11.49 -3.70
C PHE A 81 -2.81 -11.96 -4.85
N GLU A 82 -2.57 -11.03 -5.75
CA GLU A 82 -1.57 -11.13 -6.79
C GLU A 82 -0.53 -10.02 -6.57
N ILE A 83 0.76 -10.39 -6.48
CA ILE A 83 1.85 -9.41 -6.42
C ILE A 83 2.54 -9.35 -7.77
N ARG A 84 2.49 -8.18 -8.42
CA ARG A 84 3.08 -7.94 -9.72
C ARG A 84 4.40 -7.20 -9.58
N LEU A 85 5.46 -7.74 -10.18
CA LEU A 85 6.77 -7.09 -10.24
C LEU A 85 6.97 -6.42 -11.59
N THR A 86 7.40 -5.16 -11.60
CA THR A 86 7.68 -4.42 -12.83
C THR A 86 9.13 -3.97 -12.91
N ASP A 87 9.69 -3.94 -14.11
CA ASP A 87 11.05 -3.48 -14.35
C ASP A 87 11.16 -1.94 -14.42
N LYS A 88 12.32 -1.44 -14.84
CA LYS A 88 12.54 0.01 -14.98
C LYS A 88 11.76 0.64 -16.12
N ALA A 89 11.41 -0.13 -17.15
CA ALA A 89 10.58 0.31 -18.26
C ALA A 89 9.08 0.29 -17.89
N GLY A 90 8.73 -0.42 -16.82
CA GLY A 90 7.35 -0.62 -16.38
C GLY A 90 6.75 -1.91 -16.92
N ASP A 91 7.55 -2.78 -17.53
CA ASP A 91 7.11 -4.07 -18.04
C ASP A 91 6.93 -5.05 -16.88
N LEU A 92 5.85 -5.86 -16.93
CA LEU A 92 5.62 -6.93 -15.97
C LEU A 92 6.67 -8.03 -16.16
N VAL A 93 7.42 -8.34 -15.12
CA VAL A 93 8.50 -9.33 -15.17
C VAL A 93 8.23 -10.58 -14.33
N ALA A 94 7.34 -10.49 -13.35
CA ALA A 94 6.88 -11.64 -12.59
C ALA A 94 5.57 -11.37 -11.87
N THR A 95 4.89 -12.45 -11.54
CA THR A 95 3.68 -12.47 -10.74
C THR A 95 3.82 -13.49 -9.62
N TYR A 96 3.34 -13.13 -8.44
CA TYR A 96 3.19 -14.04 -7.32
C TYR A 96 1.72 -14.22 -6.97
N ASP A 97 1.30 -15.48 -6.87
CA ASP A 97 0.00 -15.84 -6.33
C ASP A 97 0.11 -16.07 -4.82
N CYS A 98 -0.68 -15.31 -4.05
CA CYS A 98 -0.74 -15.39 -2.60
C CYS A 98 -2.13 -15.85 -2.17
N ILE A 99 -2.22 -17.00 -1.52
CA ILE A 99 -3.48 -17.53 -1.00
C ILE A 99 -3.26 -17.97 0.45
N GLY A 100 -4.19 -17.61 1.33
CA GLY A 100 -4.22 -18.07 2.72
C GLY A 100 -5.48 -18.86 3.06
N ASP A 101 -5.61 -19.17 4.34
CA ASP A 101 -6.82 -19.74 4.93
C ASP A 101 -7.78 -18.62 5.39
N GLU A 102 -8.99 -18.99 5.79
CA GLU A 102 -9.99 -18.07 6.37
C GLU A 102 -9.43 -17.37 7.63
N VAL A 103 -9.65 -16.05 7.71
CA VAL A 103 -9.20 -15.18 8.80
C VAL A 103 -10.39 -14.43 9.38
N GLU A 104 -10.57 -14.52 10.70
CA GLU A 104 -11.61 -13.79 11.41
C GLU A 104 -11.36 -12.26 11.43
N PRO A 105 -12.40 -11.44 11.60
CA PRO A 105 -12.29 -9.99 11.77
C PRO A 105 -11.21 -9.55 12.77
N GLY A 106 -10.31 -8.68 12.31
CA GLY A 106 -9.22 -8.13 13.12
C GLY A 106 -8.02 -9.05 13.35
N GLN A 107 -8.08 -10.33 12.94
CA GLN A 107 -6.97 -11.27 13.06
C GLN A 107 -5.90 -11.03 11.99
N GLN A 108 -4.67 -11.44 12.31
CA GLN A 108 -3.56 -11.43 11.36
C GLN A 108 -3.20 -12.85 10.92
N ALA A 109 -2.89 -13.01 9.63
CA ALA A 109 -2.39 -14.24 9.07
C ALA A 109 -1.09 -13.99 8.30
N GLN A 110 -0.19 -14.98 8.32
CA GLN A 110 0.94 -15.02 7.41
C GLN A 110 0.55 -15.89 6.22
N ILE A 111 0.65 -15.33 5.02
CA ILE A 111 0.35 -16.05 3.78
C ILE A 111 1.61 -16.25 2.96
N GLU A 112 1.64 -17.36 2.25
CA GLU A 112 2.74 -17.73 1.37
C GLU A 112 2.39 -17.37 -0.07
N CYS A 113 3.35 -16.76 -0.76
CA CYS A 113 3.21 -16.26 -2.11
C CYS A 113 4.22 -16.97 -3.01
N ILE A 114 3.76 -17.56 -4.10
CA ILE A 114 4.60 -18.37 -4.99
C ILE A 114 4.59 -17.75 -6.39
N SER A 115 5.75 -17.75 -7.04
CA SER A 115 5.89 -17.37 -8.45
C SER A 115 6.52 -18.53 -9.21
N THR A 116 6.05 -18.75 -10.44
CA THR A 116 6.66 -19.69 -11.38
C THR A 116 7.56 -18.99 -12.41
N ASP A 117 7.72 -17.67 -12.30
CA ASP A 117 8.49 -16.87 -13.25
C ASP A 117 10.01 -17.00 -13.00
N GLU A 118 10.77 -16.83 -14.07
CA GLU A 118 12.23 -16.74 -13.99
C GLU A 118 12.65 -15.46 -13.27
N PHE A 119 13.71 -15.53 -12.46
CA PHE A 119 14.14 -14.37 -11.71
C PHE A 119 14.69 -13.28 -12.64
N ALA A 120 14.03 -12.13 -12.63
CA ALA A 120 14.42 -10.92 -13.34
C ALA A 120 14.70 -9.76 -12.35
N GLN A 121 15.50 -8.79 -12.77
CA GLN A 121 15.62 -7.54 -12.00
C GLN A 121 14.31 -6.76 -12.10
N PHE A 122 13.76 -6.36 -10.97
CA PHE A 122 12.58 -5.51 -10.89
C PHE A 122 12.94 -4.18 -10.21
N LYS A 123 12.12 -3.17 -10.44
CA LYS A 123 12.24 -1.84 -9.82
C LYS A 123 11.13 -1.61 -8.80
N ASP A 124 9.93 -2.08 -9.12
CA ASP A 124 8.73 -1.78 -8.35
C ASP A 124 7.85 -3.02 -8.21
N TYR A 125 6.89 -2.95 -7.30
CA TYR A 125 5.88 -3.98 -7.13
C TYR A 125 4.53 -3.41 -6.74
N GLU A 126 3.48 -4.14 -7.06
CA GLU A 126 2.10 -3.79 -6.76
C GLU A 126 1.38 -5.03 -6.20
N ILE A 127 0.61 -4.86 -5.11
CA ILE A 127 -0.25 -5.92 -4.56
C ILE A 127 -1.68 -5.61 -4.98
N LYS A 128 -2.34 -6.58 -5.61
CA LYS A 128 -3.76 -6.49 -6.01
C LYS A 128 -4.57 -7.56 -5.33
N ASN A 129 -5.85 -7.24 -5.13
CA ASN A 129 -6.83 -8.27 -4.84
C ASN A 129 -7.08 -9.09 -6.12
N ALA A 130 -7.12 -10.42 -6.03
CA ALA A 130 -7.19 -11.29 -7.20
C ALA A 130 -8.63 -11.61 -7.69
N PHE A 131 -9.61 -10.77 -7.31
CA PHE A 131 -11.03 -10.92 -7.67
C PHE A 131 -11.43 -10.11 -8.92
#